data_AF-A0A377V1D9-F1
#
_entry.id   AF-A0A377V1D9-F1
#
_cell.length_a   1.000
_cell.length_b   1.000
_cell.length_c   1.000
_cell.angle_alpha   90.00
_cell.angle_beta   90.00
_cell.angle_gamma   90.00
#
_symmetry.space_group_name_H-M   'P 1'
#
loop_
_entity.id
_entity.type
_entity.pdbx_description
1 polymer ?
#
loop_
_entity_poly.entity_id
_entity_poly.type
_entity_poly.pdbx_seq_one_letter_code
_entity_poly.pdbx_strand_id
1 'polypeptide(L)'
;MLNVTKAIEESADTFFYQVAFEMGIDRIHEWLSKFGYGQSTGIDLNEEYAGVLPSREWKQRVHKKPWYQGDTISVGIGQGYWIATPIQMVKALTTLLNNGKVQDPHLLYSMKQGNHVERYQQPANLPQVGDPKSAYWGIVRNGMYGMANQPNGTAISCFILRRIRSRRSPGPRRSLA
;
A
#
# COMPACT_ATOMS: atom_id res chain seq x y z
N MET A 1 -11.15 11.73 -21.19
CA MET A 1 -10.58 10.37 -21.27
C MET A 1 -9.84 10.10 -19.96
N LEU A 2 -10.13 9.00 -19.27
CA LEU A 2 -9.48 8.62 -18.01
C LEU A 2 -8.09 8.05 -18.32
N ASN A 3 -7.04 8.63 -17.73
CA ASN A 3 -5.69 8.08 -17.71
C ASN A 3 -5.37 7.58 -16.30
N VAL A 4 -4.28 6.82 -16.13
CA VAL A 4 -3.92 6.21 -14.84
C VAL A 4 -3.77 7.23 -13.71
N THR A 5 -3.17 8.40 -13.99
CA THR A 5 -3.01 9.46 -12.98
C THR A 5 -4.36 9.94 -12.48
N LYS A 6 -5.27 10.27 -13.41
CA LYS A 6 -6.62 10.73 -13.07
C LYS A 6 -7.45 9.64 -12.39
N ALA A 7 -7.27 8.38 -12.79
CA ALA A 7 -7.93 7.24 -12.17
C ALA A 7 -7.51 7.06 -10.71
N ILE A 8 -6.23 7.31 -10.37
CA ILE A 8 -5.75 7.31 -8.98
C ILE A 8 -6.28 8.53 -8.21
N GLU A 9 -6.28 9.72 -8.83
CA GLU A 9 -6.76 10.96 -8.19
C GLU A 9 -8.23 10.89 -7.77
N GLU A 10 -9.08 10.38 -8.67
CA GLU A 10 -10.53 10.31 -8.49
C GLU A 10 -11.00 8.95 -7.96
N SER A 11 -10.08 8.02 -7.68
CA SER A 11 -10.39 6.64 -7.27
C SER A 11 -11.40 5.97 -8.23
N ALA A 12 -11.13 6.04 -9.53
CA ALA A 12 -12.08 5.61 -10.56
C ALA A 12 -12.09 4.08 -10.75
N ASP A 13 -13.06 3.41 -10.14
CA ASP A 13 -13.21 1.95 -10.17
C ASP A 13 -13.25 1.37 -11.60
N THR A 14 -13.94 2.05 -12.52
CA THR A 14 -14.12 1.58 -13.91
C THR A 14 -12.80 1.40 -14.66
N PHE A 15 -11.80 2.23 -14.36
CA PHE A 15 -10.46 2.09 -14.92
C PHE A 15 -9.78 0.82 -14.39
N PHE A 16 -9.85 0.58 -13.08
CA PHE A 16 -9.23 -0.57 -12.44
C PHE A 16 -9.96 -1.89 -12.74
N TYR A 17 -11.26 -1.87 -13.01
CA TYR A 17 -11.98 -3.02 -13.56
C TYR A 17 -11.40 -3.47 -14.90
N GLN A 18 -11.16 -2.53 -15.82
CA GLN A 18 -10.57 -2.83 -17.12
C GLN A 18 -9.14 -3.35 -16.97
N VAL A 19 -8.32 -2.71 -16.13
CA VAL A 19 -6.95 -3.16 -15.85
C VAL A 19 -6.95 -4.57 -15.27
N ALA A 20 -7.84 -4.87 -14.32
CA ALA A 20 -7.92 -6.20 -13.72
C ALA A 20 -8.38 -7.27 -14.71
N PHE A 21 -9.34 -6.93 -15.57
CA PHE A 21 -9.80 -7.80 -16.65
C PHE A 21 -8.66 -8.13 -17.61
N GLU A 22 -7.90 -7.13 -18.05
CA GLU A 22 -6.79 -7.30 -18.99
C GLU A 22 -5.61 -8.04 -18.35
N MET A 23 -5.27 -7.74 -17.10
CA MET A 23 -4.19 -8.41 -16.38
C MET A 23 -4.50 -9.88 -16.10
N GLY A 24 -5.72 -10.17 -15.67
CA GLY A 24 -6.10 -11.50 -15.16
C GLY A 24 -5.52 -11.78 -13.78
N ILE A 25 -6.16 -12.69 -13.04
CA ILE A 25 -5.82 -12.96 -11.63
C ILE A 25 -4.38 -13.43 -11.43
N ASP A 26 -3.80 -14.19 -12.37
CA ASP A 26 -2.48 -14.79 -12.16
C ASP A 26 -1.38 -13.74 -12.10
N ARG A 27 -1.43 -12.75 -13.02
CA ARG A 27 -0.49 -11.62 -13.02
C ARG A 27 -0.75 -10.69 -11.84
N ILE A 28 -2.02 -10.44 -11.49
CA ILE A 28 -2.35 -9.63 -10.31
C ILE A 28 -1.79 -10.28 -9.05
N HIS A 29 -2.01 -11.58 -8.87
CA HIS A 29 -1.49 -12.36 -7.75
C HIS A 29 0.05 -12.31 -7.71
N GLU A 30 0.72 -12.54 -8.84
CA GLU A 30 2.18 -12.48 -8.93
C GLU A 30 2.72 -11.11 -8.49
N TRP A 31 2.16 -10.02 -9.02
CA TRP A 31 2.61 -8.67 -8.69
C TRP A 31 2.30 -8.29 -7.24
N LEU A 32 1.08 -8.54 -6.76
CA LEU A 32 0.72 -8.22 -5.36
C LEU A 32 1.51 -9.06 -4.36
N SER A 33 1.86 -10.31 -4.69
CA SER A 33 2.73 -11.13 -3.85
C SER A 33 4.12 -10.51 -3.71
N LYS A 34 4.69 -9.91 -4.77
CA LYS A 34 5.97 -9.18 -4.70
C LYS A 34 5.91 -7.96 -3.79
N PHE A 35 4.74 -7.34 -3.62
CA PHE A 35 4.52 -6.25 -2.64
C PHE A 35 4.32 -6.75 -1.20
N GLY A 36 4.31 -8.07 -0.97
CA GLY A 36 4.19 -8.70 0.35
C GLY A 36 2.77 -9.07 0.75
N TYR A 37 1.78 -8.97 -0.14
CA TYR A 37 0.41 -9.41 0.18
C TYR A 37 0.29 -10.93 0.21
N GLY A 38 -0.50 -11.44 1.14
CA GLY A 38 -0.72 -12.89 1.33
C GLY A 38 0.44 -13.61 2.01
N GLN A 39 1.43 -12.88 2.52
CA GLN A 39 2.60 -13.39 3.21
C GLN A 39 2.85 -12.60 4.50
N SER A 40 3.53 -13.21 5.47
CA SER A 40 4.04 -12.51 6.65
C SER A 40 4.96 -11.36 6.25
N THR A 41 4.84 -10.23 6.94
CA THR A 41 5.61 -9.02 6.64
C THR A 41 7.03 -9.08 7.15
N GLY A 42 7.35 -9.97 8.08
CA GLY A 42 8.66 -10.04 8.72
C GLY A 42 8.80 -9.07 9.90
N ILE A 43 7.69 -8.53 10.41
CA ILE A 43 7.68 -7.75 11.64
C ILE A 43 8.16 -8.59 12.81
N ASP A 44 8.86 -7.95 13.74
CA ASP A 44 9.42 -8.51 14.97
C ASP A 44 8.35 -8.74 16.05
N LEU A 45 7.19 -9.27 15.64
CA LEU A 45 6.07 -9.66 16.49
C LEU A 45 5.62 -11.08 16.14
N ASN A 46 5.11 -11.81 17.13
CA ASN A 46 4.63 -13.19 16.92
C ASN A 46 3.17 -13.21 16.42
N GLU A 47 2.38 -12.21 16.78
CA GLU A 47 0.96 -12.10 16.45
C GLU A 47 0.73 -11.46 15.07
N GLU A 48 0.99 -12.23 14.02
CA GLU A 48 0.75 -11.79 12.64
C GLU A 48 -0.23 -12.72 11.89
N TYR A 49 -1.19 -12.11 11.20
CA TYR A 49 -2.01 -12.80 10.21
C TYR A 49 -1.49 -12.49 8.80
N ALA A 50 -1.26 -13.53 7.99
CA ALA A 50 -0.72 -13.37 6.63
C ALA A 50 -1.74 -12.81 5.62
N GLY A 51 -3.00 -12.59 6.01
CA GLY A 51 -4.04 -12.15 5.10
C GLY A 51 -4.44 -13.25 4.10
N VAL A 52 -5.11 -12.84 3.03
CA VAL A 52 -5.51 -13.70 1.92
C VAL A 52 -5.26 -12.95 0.62
N LEU A 53 -4.26 -13.38 -0.15
CA LEU A 53 -4.11 -12.96 -1.54
C LEU A 53 -4.71 -14.05 -2.44
N PRO A 54 -5.86 -13.81 -3.09
CA PRO A 54 -6.55 -14.86 -3.81
C PRO A 54 -5.77 -15.28 -5.06
N SER A 55 -5.88 -16.56 -5.41
CA SER A 55 -5.38 -17.18 -6.63
C SER A 55 -6.37 -18.23 -7.11
N ARG A 56 -6.18 -18.76 -8.33
CA ARG A 56 -7.00 -19.86 -8.83
C ARG A 56 -6.88 -21.09 -7.95
N GLU A 57 -5.65 -21.42 -7.55
CA GLU A 57 -5.30 -22.56 -6.69
C GLU A 57 -5.89 -22.39 -5.30
N TRP A 58 -5.81 -21.18 -4.74
CA TRP A 58 -6.42 -20.86 -3.45
C TRP A 58 -7.93 -21.07 -3.49
N LYS A 59 -8.62 -20.56 -4.51
CA LYS A 59 -10.08 -20.69 -4.63
C LYS A 59 -10.49 -22.15 -4.84
N GLN A 60 -9.77 -22.88 -5.68
CA GLN A 60 -10.02 -24.30 -5.89
C GLN A 60 -9.80 -25.10 -4.59
N ARG A 61 -8.78 -24.76 -3.79
CA ARG A 61 -8.49 -25.43 -2.53
C ARG A 61 -9.55 -25.17 -1.46
N VAL A 62 -9.94 -23.91 -1.27
CA VAL A 62 -10.83 -23.44 -0.20
C VAL A 62 -12.31 -23.62 -0.54
N HIS A 63 -12.72 -23.24 -1.76
CA HIS A 63 -14.12 -23.21 -2.17
C HIS A 63 -14.52 -24.35 -3.11
N LYS A 64 -13.57 -25.19 -3.56
CA LYS A 64 -13.80 -26.31 -4.50
C LYS A 64 -14.48 -25.88 -5.80
N LYS A 65 -14.24 -24.63 -6.21
CA LYS A 65 -14.82 -24.02 -7.41
C LYS A 65 -13.71 -23.40 -8.27
N PRO A 66 -13.86 -23.43 -9.61
CA PRO A 66 -12.94 -22.76 -10.50
C PRO A 66 -12.98 -21.24 -10.31
N TRP A 67 -11.93 -20.59 -10.79
CA TRP A 67 -11.89 -19.12 -10.85
C TRP A 67 -12.75 -18.61 -11.99
N TYR A 68 -13.63 -17.66 -11.70
CA TYR A 68 -14.44 -16.98 -12.72
C TYR A 68 -13.85 -15.60 -12.99
N GLN A 69 -13.96 -15.13 -14.23
CA GLN A 69 -13.39 -13.84 -14.61
C GLN A 69 -13.96 -12.66 -13.80
N GLY A 70 -15.22 -12.76 -13.38
CA GLY A 70 -15.84 -11.77 -12.49
C GLY A 70 -15.17 -11.65 -11.12
N ASP A 71 -14.57 -12.72 -10.59
CA ASP A 71 -13.85 -12.68 -9.32
C ASP A 71 -12.60 -11.78 -9.42
N THR A 72 -11.98 -11.71 -10.61
CA THR A 72 -10.79 -10.88 -10.86
C THR A 72 -11.12 -9.39 -10.76
N ILE A 73 -12.32 -8.99 -11.19
CA ILE A 73 -12.73 -7.58 -11.26
C ILE A 73 -12.75 -6.96 -9.86
N SER A 74 -13.31 -7.67 -8.88
CA SER A 74 -13.34 -7.21 -7.48
C SER A 74 -11.94 -7.09 -6.89
N VAL A 75 -11.02 -8.01 -7.23
CA VAL A 75 -9.62 -7.95 -6.75
C VAL A 75 -8.91 -6.70 -7.28
N GLY A 76 -9.25 -6.25 -8.49
CA GLY A 76 -8.70 -5.04 -9.12
C GLY A 76 -8.82 -3.77 -8.30
N ILE A 77 -9.84 -3.68 -7.45
CA ILE A 77 -10.13 -2.52 -6.59
C ILE A 77 -9.92 -2.81 -5.09
N GLY A 78 -9.27 -3.92 -4.74
CA GLY A 78 -9.06 -4.25 -3.32
C GLY A 78 -10.20 -4.99 -2.63
N GLN A 79 -11.16 -5.54 -3.39
CA GLN A 79 -12.36 -6.19 -2.85
C GLN A 79 -12.43 -7.69 -3.17
N GLY A 80 -13.54 -8.33 -2.78
CA GLY A 80 -13.81 -9.74 -3.02
C GLY A 80 -13.06 -10.62 -2.01
N TYR A 81 -12.25 -11.54 -2.50
CA TYR A 81 -11.51 -12.49 -1.66
C TYR A 81 -10.18 -11.94 -1.12
N TRP A 82 -9.79 -10.72 -1.50
CA TRP A 82 -8.55 -10.11 -1.02
C TRP A 82 -8.72 -9.53 0.38
N ILE A 83 -7.91 -10.02 1.32
CA ILE A 83 -7.83 -9.54 2.71
C ILE A 83 -6.36 -9.21 2.99
N ALA A 84 -6.09 -7.99 3.43
CA ALA A 84 -4.76 -7.55 3.83
C ALA A 84 -4.76 -7.03 5.26
N THR A 85 -3.64 -7.19 5.97
CA THR A 85 -3.45 -6.57 7.28
C THR A 85 -2.93 -5.13 7.13
N PRO A 86 -3.18 -4.24 8.12
CA PRO A 86 -2.63 -2.89 8.08
C PRO A 86 -1.10 -2.86 7.93
N ILE A 87 -0.39 -3.82 8.53
CA ILE A 87 1.07 -3.89 8.44
C ILE A 87 1.53 -4.30 7.03
N GLN A 88 0.78 -5.16 6.32
CA GLN A 88 1.02 -5.43 4.90
C GLN A 88 0.82 -4.19 4.03
N MET A 89 -0.20 -3.38 4.32
CA MET A 89 -0.41 -2.11 3.61
C MET A 89 0.77 -1.15 3.82
N VAL A 90 1.33 -1.07 5.03
CA VAL A 90 2.52 -0.28 5.31
C VAL A 90 3.72 -0.79 4.51
N LYS A 91 3.96 -2.11 4.49
CA LYS A 91 5.05 -2.72 3.69
C LYS A 91 4.92 -2.44 2.20
N ALA A 92 3.71 -2.57 1.64
CA ALA A 92 3.45 -2.26 0.25
C ALA A 92 3.67 -0.76 -0.06
N LEU A 93 3.22 0.12 0.83
CA LEU A 93 3.39 1.58 0.70
C LEU A 93 4.86 1.99 0.77
N THR A 94 5.64 1.47 1.73
CA THR A 94 7.08 1.77 1.82
C THR A 94 7.83 1.28 0.59
N THR A 95 7.47 0.09 0.07
CA THR A 95 8.00 -0.44 -1.18
C THR A 95 7.73 0.50 -2.36
N LEU A 96 6.50 1.02 -2.48
CA LEU A 96 6.13 2.00 -3.51
C LEU A 96 6.93 3.31 -3.38
N LEU A 97 7.09 3.83 -2.16
CA LEU A 97 7.85 5.04 -1.90
C LEU A 97 9.35 4.88 -2.21
N ASN A 98 9.88 3.67 -2.01
CA ASN A 98 11.28 3.33 -2.25
C ASN A 98 11.56 2.76 -3.66
N ASN A 99 10.72 3.07 -4.66
CA ASN A 99 10.88 2.60 -6.05
C ASN A 99 11.05 1.07 -6.16
N GLY A 100 10.25 0.33 -5.39
CA GLY A 100 10.24 -1.14 -5.42
C GLY A 100 11.25 -1.80 -4.48
N LYS A 101 12.10 -1.06 -3.77
CA LYS A 101 12.97 -1.66 -2.74
C LYS A 101 12.12 -2.06 -1.53
N VAL A 102 11.98 -3.37 -1.31
CA VAL A 102 11.23 -3.90 -0.18
C VAL A 102 12.01 -3.69 1.11
N GLN A 103 11.29 -3.31 2.17
CA GLN A 103 11.81 -3.20 3.53
C GLN A 103 10.83 -3.86 4.48
N ASP A 104 11.34 -4.69 5.38
CA ASP A 104 10.51 -5.33 6.39
C ASP A 104 10.21 -4.31 7.49
N PRO A 105 8.94 -4.10 7.86
CA PRO A 105 8.61 -3.24 8.98
C PRO A 105 9.16 -3.85 10.27
N HIS A 106 9.74 -3.04 11.14
CA HIS A 106 10.31 -3.49 12.41
C HIS A 106 10.10 -2.44 13.51
N LEU A 107 10.03 -2.89 14.75
CA LEU A 107 9.92 -2.04 15.94
C LEU A 107 11.28 -1.84 16.61
N LEU A 108 12.15 -2.84 16.56
CA LEU A 108 13.47 -2.80 17.16
C LEU A 108 14.35 -1.75 16.50
N TYR A 109 14.78 -0.74 17.25
CA TYR A 109 15.71 0.27 16.77
C TYR A 109 17.17 -0.11 17.04
N SER A 110 17.47 -0.46 18.30
CA SER A 110 18.79 -0.89 18.74
C SER A 110 18.71 -1.67 20.04
N MET A 111 19.62 -2.61 20.25
CA MET A 111 19.84 -3.30 21.52
C MET A 111 21.09 -2.74 22.20
N LYS A 112 21.00 -2.51 23.51
CA LYS A 112 22.14 -2.09 24.33
C LYS A 112 22.46 -3.19 25.33
N GLN A 113 23.70 -3.69 25.29
CA GLN A 113 24.22 -4.65 26.26
C GLN A 113 25.50 -4.07 26.88
N GLY A 114 25.39 -3.55 28.10
CA GLY A 114 26.47 -2.81 28.76
C GLY A 114 26.86 -1.55 27.98
N ASN A 115 28.11 -1.47 27.53
CA ASN A 115 28.62 -0.39 26.68
C ASN A 115 28.48 -0.69 25.17
N HIS A 116 28.05 -1.89 24.78
CA HIS A 116 27.84 -2.24 23.39
C HIS A 116 26.43 -1.85 22.94
N VAL A 117 26.32 -1.15 21.80
CA VAL A 117 25.04 -0.79 21.17
C VAL A 117 25.03 -1.39 19.77
N GLU A 118 24.12 -2.32 19.54
CA GLU A 118 23.88 -2.94 18.24
C GLU A 118 22.61 -2.35 17.65
N ARG A 119 22.70 -1.80 16.44
CA ARG A 119 21.53 -1.27 15.72
C ARG A 119 20.88 -2.38 14.91
N TYR A 120 19.55 -2.35 14.83
CA TYR A 120 18.84 -3.25 13.94
C TYR A 120 19.31 -3.08 12.49
N GLN A 121 19.50 -4.21 11.81
CA GLN A 121 19.83 -4.26 10.40
C GLN A 121 18.75 -5.03 9.66
N GLN A 122 18.32 -4.47 8.53
CA GLN A 122 17.43 -5.16 7.61
C GLN A 122 18.12 -6.42 7.07
N PRO A 123 17.37 -7.49 6.74
CA PRO A 123 17.92 -8.66 6.08
C PRO A 123 18.70 -8.27 4.81
N ALA A 124 19.87 -8.88 4.60
CA ALA A 124 20.80 -8.47 3.54
C ALA A 124 20.22 -8.66 2.12
N ASN A 125 19.28 -9.60 1.94
CA ASN A 125 18.79 -10.05 0.64
C ASN A 125 17.30 -9.73 0.44
N LEU A 126 16.88 -8.52 0.77
CA LEU A 126 15.50 -8.10 0.51
C LEU A 126 15.23 -7.95 -0.99
N PRO A 127 14.03 -8.35 -1.45
CA PRO A 127 13.69 -8.33 -2.86
C PRO A 127 13.53 -6.92 -3.41
N GLN A 128 13.68 -6.81 -4.73
CA GLN A 128 13.38 -5.61 -5.52
C GLN A 128 12.16 -5.90 -6.41
N VAL A 129 11.11 -5.11 -6.25
CA VAL A 129 9.92 -5.16 -7.11
C VAL A 129 10.17 -4.31 -8.35
N GLY A 130 10.10 -4.91 -9.54
CA GLY A 130 10.26 -4.20 -10.81
C GLY A 130 11.61 -3.47 -10.97
N ASP A 131 11.70 -2.61 -11.98
CA ASP A 131 12.89 -1.77 -12.20
C ASP A 131 12.83 -0.49 -11.34
N PRO A 132 13.82 -0.22 -10.47
CA PRO A 132 13.89 1.03 -9.69
C PRO A 132 13.88 2.30 -10.53
N LYS A 133 14.38 2.25 -11.77
CA LYS A 133 14.48 3.40 -12.68
C LYS A 133 13.20 3.63 -13.48
N SER A 134 12.20 2.76 -13.32
CA SER A 134 10.94 2.89 -14.04
C SER A 134 10.21 4.19 -13.69
N ALA A 135 9.70 4.87 -14.71
CA ALA A 135 8.89 6.07 -14.54
C ALA A 135 7.53 5.78 -13.85
N TYR A 136 7.08 4.52 -13.83
CA TYR A 136 5.79 4.13 -13.25
C TYR A 136 5.67 4.48 -11.76
N TRP A 137 6.78 4.37 -11.01
CA TRP A 137 6.83 4.78 -9.61
C TRP A 137 6.46 6.26 -9.43
N GLY A 138 6.98 7.12 -10.30
CA GLY A 138 6.69 8.55 -10.30
C GLY A 138 5.25 8.84 -10.68
N ILE A 139 4.71 8.14 -11.68
CA ILE A 139 3.32 8.31 -12.13
C ILE A 139 2.34 7.99 -11.00
N VAL A 140 2.52 6.86 -10.31
CA VAL A 140 1.63 6.45 -9.20
C VAL A 140 1.70 7.45 -8.05
N ARG A 141 2.91 7.87 -7.65
CA ARG A 141 3.09 8.89 -6.60
C ARG A 141 2.47 10.23 -6.98
N ASN A 142 2.56 10.63 -8.25
CA ASN A 142 1.92 11.86 -8.73
C ASN A 142 0.39 11.76 -8.64
N GLY A 143 -0.20 10.60 -9.00
CA GLY A 143 -1.63 10.36 -8.80
C GLY A 143 -2.05 10.43 -7.33
N MET A 144 -1.27 9.83 -6.42
CA MET A 144 -1.52 9.91 -4.97
C MET A 144 -1.38 11.35 -4.44
N TYR A 145 -0.40 12.10 -4.94
CA TYR A 145 -0.28 13.52 -4.63
C TYR A 145 -1.51 14.29 -5.09
N GLY A 146 -2.01 14.00 -6.29
CA GLY A 146 -3.19 14.63 -6.84
C GLY A 146 -4.45 14.32 -6.02
N MET A 147 -4.64 13.05 -5.61
CA MET A 147 -5.71 12.62 -4.70
C MET A 147 -5.80 13.46 -3.42
N ALA A 148 -4.64 13.86 -2.86
CA ALA A 148 -4.57 14.63 -1.61
C ALA A 148 -4.59 16.15 -1.80
N ASN A 149 -4.23 16.68 -2.97
CA ASN A 149 -3.97 18.12 -3.15
C ASN A 149 -4.79 18.79 -4.26
N GLN A 150 -5.28 18.04 -5.25
CA GLN A 150 -6.01 18.60 -6.39
C GLN A 150 -7.49 18.79 -6.07
N PRO A 151 -8.16 19.79 -6.67
CA PRO A 151 -9.59 20.07 -6.45
C PRO A 151 -10.54 18.89 -6.66
N ASN A 152 -10.19 17.98 -7.58
CA ASN A 152 -10.92 16.76 -7.90
C ASN A 152 -10.48 15.54 -7.08
N GLY A 153 -9.47 15.68 -6.21
CA GLY A 153 -8.93 14.61 -5.40
C GLY A 153 -9.88 14.19 -4.28
N THR A 154 -10.10 12.89 -4.12
CA THR A 154 -11.06 12.35 -3.13
C THR A 154 -10.69 12.66 -1.68
N ALA A 155 -9.39 12.84 -1.38
CA ALA A 155 -8.90 13.08 -0.02
C ALA A 155 -8.61 14.57 0.27
N ILE A 156 -8.93 15.49 -0.65
CA ILE A 156 -8.59 16.92 -0.54
C ILE A 156 -9.05 17.54 0.79
N SER A 157 -10.28 17.23 1.24
CA SER A 157 -10.85 17.77 2.47
C SER A 157 -10.02 17.40 3.70
N CYS A 158 -9.50 16.17 3.75
CA CYS A 158 -8.69 15.67 4.86
C CYS A 158 -7.31 16.34 4.94
N PHE A 159 -6.72 16.72 3.81
CA PHE A 159 -5.36 17.26 3.75
C PHE A 159 -5.30 18.80 3.74
N ILE A 160 -6.28 19.49 3.14
CA ILE A 160 -6.32 20.97 3.12
C ILE A 160 -6.57 21.56 4.52
N LEU A 161 -7.39 20.93 5.35
CA LEU A 161 -7.67 21.41 6.71
C LEU A 161 -6.40 21.47 7.60
N ARG A 162 -5.37 20.67 7.31
CA ARG A 162 -4.08 20.72 8.02
C ARG A 162 -3.28 21.99 7.72
N ARG A 163 -3.36 22.53 6.50
CA ARG A 163 -2.61 23.74 6.10
C ARG A 163 -3.18 25.02 6.73
N ILE A 164 -4.48 25.03 7.04
CA ILE A 164 -5.14 26.15 7.73
C ILE A 164 -4.93 26.06 9.26
N ARG A 165 -4.94 24.85 9.85
CA ARG A 165 -4.70 24.67 11.30
C ARG A 165 -3.25 24.93 11.72
N SER A 166 -2.25 24.57 10.91
CA SER A 166 -0.83 24.83 11.24
C SER A 166 -0.45 26.32 11.16
N ARG A 167 -1.26 27.17 10.51
CA ARG A 167 -1.05 28.63 10.42
C ARG A 167 -1.74 29.42 11.52
N ARG A 168 -2.51 28.80 12.42
CA ARG A 168 -2.99 29.46 13.64
C ARG A 168 -1.88 29.41 14.70
N SER A 169 -1.06 30.46 14.72
CA SER A 169 -0.22 30.80 15.87
C SER A 169 -1.09 30.85 17.14
N PRO A 170 -0.60 30.45 18.33
CA PRO A 170 -1.35 30.61 19.56
C PRO A 170 -1.55 32.09 19.86
N GLY A 171 -2.72 32.63 19.52
CA GLY A 171 -3.12 33.97 19.93
C GLY A 171 -3.23 34.03 21.46
N PRO A 172 -2.92 35.18 22.08
CA PRO A 172 -2.81 35.29 23.53
C PRO A 172 -4.16 34.99 24.18
N ARG A 173 -4.16 34.06 25.16
CA ARG A 173 -5.30 33.85 26.04
C ARG A 173 -5.54 35.16 26.80
N ARG A 174 -6.68 35.80 26.56
CA ARG A 174 -7.19 36.84 27.45
C ARG A 174 -7.44 36.19 28.81
N SER A 175 -6.64 36.56 29.80
CA SER A 175 -7.00 36.44 31.20
C SER A 175 -8.21 37.35 31.45
N LEU A 176 -9.33 36.75 31.83
CA LEU A 176 -10.37 37.46 32.55
C LEU A 176 -10.32 36.95 34.00
N ALA A 177 -10.37 37.94 34.88
CA ALA A 177 -10.15 37.90 36.32
C ALA A 177 -11.00 36.88 37.07
#